data_AF-A0A4Y6UYZ5-F1
#
_entry.id   AF-A0A4Y6UYZ5-F1
#
_cell.length_a   1.000
_cell.length_b   1.000
_cell.length_c   1.000
_cell.angle_alpha   90.00
_cell.angle_beta   90.00
_cell.angle_gamma   90.00
#
_symmetry.space_group_name_H-M   'P 1'
#
loop_
_entity.id
_entity.type
_entity.pdbx_description
1 polymer ?
#
loop_
_entity_poly.entity_id
_entity_poly.type
_entity_poly.pdbx_seq_one_letter_code
_entity_poly.pdbx_strand_id
1 'polypeptide(L)'
;MSTSLLIEIVLLIACLLLVSLFYYRKGWKASFPFKNTDIFKLLYTLVFPMLWGSSSVICGFIYLFLSKNFNSLDFLFLFGFPTILMTFTFWKFRKNNKHIEEIKREEDTKVRDKSKKTEDWVHQFSFVEEQDFNIKTYISKGRPISRLFIYNVNNEQQKELKNNEDLLPDGVYLEIFMKKLDSDNNSQV
;
A
#
# COMPACT_ATOMS: atom_id res chain seq x y z
N MET A 1 26.93 -24.53 30.73
CA MET A 1 26.05 -23.78 29.81
C MET A 1 24.63 -24.09 30.23
N SER A 2 23.81 -23.09 30.55
CA SER A 2 22.43 -23.33 31.01
C SER A 2 21.64 -24.08 29.94
N THR A 3 20.92 -25.13 30.32
CA THR A 3 20.14 -25.97 29.40
C THR A 3 19.11 -25.15 28.62
N SER A 4 18.58 -24.10 29.23
CA SER A 4 17.70 -23.08 28.62
C SER A 4 18.34 -22.41 27.40
N LEU A 5 19.60 -22.03 27.49
CA LEU A 5 20.32 -21.37 26.40
C LEU A 5 20.54 -22.32 25.22
N LEU A 6 20.83 -23.59 25.49
CA LEU A 6 20.97 -24.61 24.44
C LEU A 6 19.63 -24.86 23.73
N ILE A 7 18.52 -24.91 24.47
CA ILE A 7 17.16 -25.02 23.91
C ILE A 7 16.89 -23.83 22.98
N GLU A 8 17.21 -22.60 23.41
CA GLU A 8 17.01 -21.40 22.61
C GLU A 8 17.82 -21.38 21.31
N ILE A 9 19.08 -21.83 21.35
CA ILE A 9 19.91 -21.92 20.14
C ILE A 9 19.31 -22.93 19.15
N VAL A 10 18.91 -24.11 19.63
CA VAL A 10 18.30 -25.14 18.77
C VAL A 10 16.99 -24.64 18.18
N LEU A 11 16.17 -23.96 18.99
CA LEU A 11 14.89 -23.39 18.55
C LEU A 11 15.09 -22.30 17.50
N LEU A 12 16.10 -21.43 17.68
CA LEU A 12 16.44 -20.37 16.74
C LEU A 12 16.86 -20.95 15.40
N ILE A 13 17.73 -21.96 15.40
CA ILE A 13 18.17 -22.65 14.17
C ILE A 13 16.97 -23.33 13.49
N ALA A 14 16.12 -24.03 14.24
CA ALA A 14 14.93 -24.69 13.70
C ALA A 14 13.96 -23.69 13.04
N CYS A 15 13.67 -22.58 13.72
CA CYS A 15 12.82 -21.52 13.17
C CYS A 15 13.42 -20.89 11.92
N LEU A 16 14.74 -20.65 11.92
CA LEU A 16 15.44 -20.06 10.78
C LEU A 16 15.36 -20.98 9.56
N LEU A 17 15.57 -22.29 9.75
CA LEU A 17 15.45 -23.29 8.69
C LEU A 17 14.02 -23.38 8.16
N LEU A 18 13.01 -23.37 9.03
CA LEU A 18 11.60 -23.38 8.62
C LEU A 18 11.24 -22.17 7.77
N VAL A 19 11.60 -20.96 8.21
CA VAL A 19 11.32 -19.72 7.46
C VAL A 19 12.07 -19.72 6.13
N SER A 20 13.33 -20.17 6.13
CA SER A 20 14.12 -20.29 4.90
C SER A 20 13.50 -21.28 3.94
N LEU A 21 13.10 -22.46 4.40
CA LEU A 21 12.46 -23.48 3.59
C LEU A 21 11.12 -22.99 3.01
N PHE A 22 10.33 -22.26 3.81
CA PHE A 22 9.09 -21.62 3.34
C PHE A 22 9.37 -20.60 2.22
N TYR A 23 10.41 -19.78 2.36
CA TYR A 23 10.83 -18.84 1.33
C TYR A 23 11.29 -19.55 0.04
N TYR A 24 12.16 -20.55 0.15
CA TYR A 24 12.68 -21.32 -1.00
C TYR A 24 11.60 -22.11 -1.74
N ARG A 25 10.65 -22.71 -1.00
CA ARG A 25 9.49 -23.39 -1.59
C ARG A 25 8.47 -22.44 -2.21
N LYS A 26 8.72 -21.12 -2.16
CA LYS A 26 7.83 -20.09 -2.70
C LYS A 26 6.41 -20.20 -2.13
N GLY A 27 6.26 -20.62 -0.87
CA GLY A 27 4.94 -20.75 -0.22
C GLY A 27 4.14 -19.45 -0.20
N TRP A 28 4.84 -18.32 -0.31
CA TRP A 28 4.27 -16.98 -0.41
C TRP A 28 3.56 -16.68 -1.75
N LYS A 29 3.86 -17.42 -2.83
CA LYS A 29 3.25 -17.15 -4.16
C LYS A 29 1.75 -17.43 -4.20
N ALA A 30 1.23 -18.23 -3.26
CA ALA A 30 -0.17 -18.58 -3.21
C ALA A 30 -1.07 -17.42 -2.74
N SER A 31 -0.51 -16.37 -2.14
CA SER A 31 -1.33 -15.37 -1.42
C SER A 31 -1.04 -13.90 -1.74
N PHE A 32 0.08 -13.54 -2.40
CA PHE A 32 0.41 -12.11 -2.57
C PHE A 32 1.19 -11.73 -3.84
N PRO A 33 0.86 -10.58 -4.48
CA PRO A 33 1.59 -10.02 -5.61
C PRO A 33 2.80 -9.16 -5.17
N PHE A 34 3.60 -9.63 -4.21
CA PHE A 34 4.79 -8.89 -3.74
C PHE A 34 6.06 -9.27 -4.51
N LYS A 35 7.02 -8.33 -4.58
CA LYS A 35 8.36 -8.61 -5.11
C LYS A 35 9.11 -9.54 -4.15
N ASN A 36 9.95 -10.43 -4.68
CA ASN A 36 10.73 -11.40 -3.88
C ASN A 36 11.49 -10.75 -2.71
N THR A 37 12.06 -9.56 -2.95
CA THR A 37 12.83 -8.79 -1.96
C THR A 37 11.99 -8.32 -0.78
N ASP A 38 10.74 -7.94 -1.04
CA ASP A 38 9.84 -7.43 -0.01
C ASP A 38 9.34 -8.57 0.87
N ILE A 39 9.13 -9.74 0.26
CA ILE A 39 8.75 -10.96 0.97
C ILE A 39 9.89 -11.48 1.84
N PHE A 40 11.12 -11.49 1.32
CA PHE A 40 12.29 -11.82 2.11
C PHE A 40 12.39 -10.90 3.33
N LYS A 41 12.30 -9.57 3.14
CA LYS A 41 12.31 -8.62 4.26
C LYS A 41 11.19 -8.90 5.25
N LEU A 42 9.96 -9.15 4.79
CA LEU A 42 8.82 -9.44 5.65
C LEU A 42 9.03 -10.72 6.46
N LEU A 43 9.48 -11.80 5.83
CA LEU A 43 9.71 -13.07 6.50
C LEU A 43 10.77 -12.96 7.59
N TYR A 44 11.93 -12.36 7.30
CA TYR A 44 13.02 -12.30 8.27
C TYR A 44 12.90 -11.15 9.28
N THR A 45 12.16 -10.08 8.98
CA THR A 45 11.98 -8.94 9.90
C THR A 45 10.75 -9.09 10.79
N LEU A 46 9.70 -9.79 10.33
CA LEU A 46 8.44 -9.93 11.06
C LEU A 46 8.16 -11.39 11.46
N VAL A 47 8.12 -12.29 10.48
CA VAL A 47 7.65 -13.67 10.72
C VAL A 47 8.64 -14.47 11.56
N PHE A 48 9.94 -14.40 11.24
CA PHE A 48 10.96 -15.13 11.98
C PHE A 48 11.04 -14.69 13.45
N PRO A 49 11.16 -13.37 13.79
CA PRO A 49 11.21 -12.94 15.18
C PRO A 49 9.92 -13.28 15.95
N MET A 50 8.76 -13.19 15.30
CA MET A 50 7.48 -13.58 15.93
C MET A 50 7.41 -15.08 16.18
N LEU A 51 7.76 -15.91 15.19
CA LEU A 51 7.71 -17.36 15.30
C LEU A 51 8.69 -17.89 16.36
N TRP A 52 9.93 -17.40 16.33
CA TRP A 52 10.92 -17.76 17.35
C TRP A 52 10.49 -17.25 18.72
N GLY A 53 10.07 -15.98 18.81
CA GLY A 53 9.65 -15.40 20.08
C GLY A 53 8.46 -16.10 20.73
N SER A 54 7.43 -16.42 19.94
CA SER A 54 6.27 -17.17 20.43
C SER A 54 6.64 -18.58 20.85
N SER A 55 7.49 -19.26 20.06
CA SER A 55 7.95 -20.61 20.37
C SER A 55 8.78 -20.64 21.65
N SER A 56 9.64 -19.63 21.85
CA SER A 56 10.47 -19.49 23.05
C SER A 56 9.62 -19.30 24.30
N VAL A 57 8.58 -18.43 24.24
CA VAL A 57 7.64 -18.24 25.35
C VAL A 57 6.87 -19.53 25.67
N ILE A 58 6.42 -20.28 24.66
CA ILE A 58 5.75 -21.58 24.85
C ILE A 58 6.70 -22.59 25.51
N CYS A 59 7.94 -22.70 25.01
CA CYS A 59 8.97 -23.52 25.62
C CYS A 59 9.29 -23.08 27.06
N GLY A 60 9.27 -21.78 27.33
CA GLY A 60 9.41 -21.19 28.65
C GLY A 60 8.34 -21.66 29.63
N PHE A 61 7.07 -21.64 29.21
CA PHE A 61 5.98 -22.16 30.03
C PHE A 61 6.17 -23.65 30.31
N ILE A 62 6.46 -24.46 29.30
CA ILE A 62 6.70 -25.91 29.47
C ILE A 62 7.86 -26.16 30.44
N TYR A 63 8.96 -25.42 30.29
CA TYR A 63 10.13 -25.53 31.15
C TYR A 63 9.82 -25.15 32.60
N LEU A 64 9.02 -24.09 32.82
CA LEU A 64 8.61 -23.65 34.15
C LEU A 64 7.74 -24.71 34.87
N PHE A 65 6.88 -25.44 34.15
CA PHE A 65 6.08 -26.51 34.73
C PHE A 65 6.88 -27.80 35.02
N LEU A 66 7.93 -28.08 34.24
CA LEU A 66 8.71 -29.32 34.35
C LEU A 66 9.96 -29.19 35.22
N SER A 67 10.55 -28.01 35.31
CA SER A 67 11.80 -27.76 36.03
C SER A 67 11.52 -27.20 37.42
N LYS A 68 12.01 -27.88 38.46
CA LYS A 68 11.95 -27.39 39.85
C LYS A 68 12.90 -26.22 40.13
N ASN A 69 13.89 -26.00 39.26
CA ASN A 69 15.00 -25.06 39.49
C ASN A 69 15.01 -23.94 38.43
N PHE A 70 13.94 -23.16 38.38
CA PHE A 70 13.84 -22.02 37.49
C PHE A 70 14.61 -20.82 38.06
N ASN A 71 15.63 -20.34 37.36
CA ASN A 71 16.44 -19.20 37.78
C ASN A 71 16.17 -17.95 36.93
N SER A 72 16.72 -16.81 37.36
CA SER A 72 16.53 -15.52 36.68
C SER A 72 17.10 -15.47 35.25
N LEU A 73 18.15 -16.25 34.95
CA LEU A 73 18.71 -16.33 33.59
C LEU A 73 17.76 -17.10 32.65
N ASP A 74 17.16 -18.18 33.14
CA ASP A 74 16.16 -18.95 32.39
C ASP A 74 14.95 -18.06 32.07
N PHE A 75 14.52 -17.23 33.03
CA PHE A 75 13.47 -16.25 32.79
C PHE A 75 13.83 -15.25 31.68
N LEU A 76 15.04 -14.70 31.71
CA LEU A 76 15.49 -13.74 30.71
C LEU A 76 15.57 -14.35 29.30
N PHE A 77 16.08 -15.58 29.17
CA PHE A 77 16.22 -16.22 27.87
C PHE A 77 14.89 -16.75 27.30
N LEU A 78 14.03 -17.33 28.13
CA LEU A 78 12.78 -17.96 27.69
C LEU A 78 11.60 -16.96 27.57
N PHE A 79 11.65 -15.85 28.31
CA PHE A 79 10.58 -14.85 28.31
C PHE A 79 11.07 -13.45 27.98
N GLY A 80 12.11 -12.98 28.67
CA GLY A 80 12.60 -11.60 28.57
C GLY A 80 13.00 -11.19 27.14
N PHE A 81 14.05 -11.79 26.60
CA PHE A 81 14.56 -11.49 25.26
C PHE A 81 13.53 -11.72 24.15
N PRO A 82 12.81 -12.87 24.10
CA PRO A 82 11.74 -13.10 23.14
C PRO A 82 10.68 -12.00 23.14
N THR A 83 10.23 -11.60 24.34
CA THR A 83 9.15 -10.60 24.50
C THR A 83 9.63 -9.21 24.09
N ILE A 84 10.85 -8.83 24.47
CA ILE A 84 11.45 -7.56 24.03
C ILE A 84 11.58 -7.52 22.51
N LEU A 85 12.05 -8.61 21.88
CA LEU A 85 12.21 -8.70 20.44
C LEU A 85 10.85 -8.62 19.71
N MET A 86 9.84 -9.33 20.20
CA MET A 86 8.47 -9.27 19.65
C MET A 86 7.90 -7.85 19.77
N THR A 87 8.06 -7.21 20.93
CA THR A 87 7.58 -5.84 21.19
C THR A 87 8.27 -4.84 20.26
N PHE A 88 9.60 -4.94 20.11
CA PHE A 88 10.36 -4.08 19.20
C PHE A 88 9.93 -4.27 17.74
N THR A 89 9.78 -5.52 17.31
CA THR A 89 9.31 -5.88 15.96
C THR A 89 7.92 -5.31 15.69
N PHE A 90 6.99 -5.48 16.64
CA PHE A 90 5.64 -4.95 16.56
C PHE A 90 5.62 -3.42 16.50
N TRP A 91 6.41 -2.75 17.34
CA TRP A 91 6.50 -1.29 17.35
C TRP A 91 7.06 -0.73 16.03
N LYS A 92 8.11 -1.35 15.49
CA LYS A 92 8.68 -0.99 14.18
C LYS A 92 7.65 -1.14 13.06
N PHE A 93 6.90 -2.24 13.05
CA PHE A 93 5.83 -2.48 12.08
C PHE A 93 4.72 -1.42 12.18
N ARG A 94 4.26 -1.13 13.41
CA ARG A 94 3.24 -0.09 13.67
C ARG A 94 3.70 1.29 13.20
N LYS A 95 4.95 1.67 13.47
CA LYS A 95 5.52 2.95 13.02
C LYS A 95 5.56 3.05 11.50
N ASN A 96 5.97 1.98 10.82
CA ASN A 96 6.00 1.94 9.36
C ASN A 96 4.59 2.07 8.75
N ASN A 97 3.60 1.37 9.31
CA ASN A 97 2.22 1.47 8.81
C ASN A 97 1.63 2.86 9.01
N LYS A 98 1.88 3.51 10.16
CA LYS A 98 1.45 4.90 10.38
C LYS A 98 2.04 5.85 9.33
N HIS A 99 3.33 5.73 9.06
CA HIS A 99 3.99 6.57 8.06
C HIS A 99 3.41 6.37 6.65
N ILE A 100 3.12 5.12 6.27
CA ILE A 100 2.46 4.82 4.99
C ILE A 100 1.04 5.40 4.95
N GLU A 101 0.30 5.31 6.06
CA GLU A 101 -1.05 5.86 6.16
C GLU A 101 -1.05 7.40 6.06
N GLU A 102 -0.08 8.06 6.69
CA GLU A 102 0.12 9.51 6.58
C GLU A 102 0.41 9.93 5.14
N ILE A 103 1.31 9.23 4.44
CA ILE A 103 1.61 9.50 3.03
C ILE A 103 0.37 9.33 2.17
N LYS A 104 -0.40 8.24 2.36
CA LYS A 104 -1.63 8.01 1.61
C LYS A 104 -2.66 9.13 1.83
N ARG A 105 -2.86 9.56 3.08
CA ARG A 105 -3.78 10.66 3.39
C ARG A 105 -3.34 11.96 2.73
N GLU A 106 -2.03 12.24 2.70
CA GLU A 106 -1.49 13.43 2.02
C GLU A 106 -1.70 13.34 0.50
N GLU A 107 -1.44 12.18 -0.09
CA GLU A 107 -1.69 11.91 -1.51
C GLU A 107 -3.18 12.05 -1.88
N ASP A 108 -4.08 11.47 -1.08
CA ASP A 108 -5.53 11.57 -1.27
C ASP A 108 -6.01 13.03 -1.20
N THR A 109 -5.46 13.81 -0.27
CA THR A 109 -5.77 15.25 -0.15
C THR A 109 -5.34 16.00 -1.41
N LYS A 110 -4.11 15.76 -1.89
CA LYS A 110 -3.60 16.37 -3.13
C LYS A 110 -4.43 16.00 -4.35
N VAL A 111 -4.85 14.74 -4.46
CA VAL A 111 -5.73 14.26 -5.52
C VAL A 111 -7.07 14.99 -5.46
N ARG A 112 -7.72 15.03 -4.28
CA ARG A 112 -9.01 15.69 -4.09
C ARG A 112 -8.96 17.18 -4.43
N ASP A 113 -7.94 17.88 -3.94
CA ASP A 113 -7.77 19.31 -4.20
C ASP A 113 -7.55 19.59 -5.69
N LYS A 114 -6.80 18.71 -6.38
CA LYS A 114 -6.57 18.84 -7.83
C LYS A 114 -7.82 18.52 -8.64
N SER A 115 -8.57 17.48 -8.29
CA SER A 115 -9.85 17.17 -8.92
C SER A 115 -10.83 18.32 -8.76
N LYS A 116 -10.96 18.88 -7.55
CA LYS A 116 -11.82 20.03 -7.29
C LYS A 116 -11.45 21.24 -8.15
N LYS A 117 -10.17 21.61 -8.23
CA LYS A 117 -9.74 22.73 -9.11
C LYS A 117 -10.04 22.47 -10.59
N THR A 118 -9.97 21.21 -11.02
CA THR A 118 -10.27 20.82 -12.41
C THR A 118 -11.76 20.91 -12.68
N GLU A 119 -12.57 20.47 -11.72
CA GLU A 119 -14.03 20.57 -11.75
C GLU A 119 -14.49 22.04 -11.74
N ASP A 120 -13.93 22.86 -10.85
CA ASP A 120 -14.19 24.30 -10.78
C ASP A 120 -13.86 25.01 -12.11
N TRP A 121 -12.88 24.52 -12.88
CA TRP A 121 -12.56 25.03 -14.22
C TRP A 121 -13.62 24.63 -15.25
N VAL A 122 -14.09 23.37 -15.23
CA VAL A 122 -15.15 22.89 -16.13
C VAL A 122 -16.46 23.65 -15.90
N HIS A 123 -16.83 23.89 -14.65
CA HIS A 123 -18.06 24.60 -14.28
C HIS A 123 -18.08 26.08 -14.70
N GLN A 124 -16.97 26.63 -15.19
CA GLN A 124 -16.95 27.97 -15.81
C GLN A 124 -17.70 27.98 -17.15
N PHE A 125 -17.81 26.83 -17.80
CA PHE A 125 -18.46 26.67 -19.09
C PHE A 125 -19.90 26.20 -18.90
N SER A 126 -20.86 27.12 -19.08
CA SER A 126 -22.29 26.84 -18.86
C SER A 126 -22.88 25.77 -19.79
N PHE A 127 -22.15 25.38 -20.83
CA PHE A 127 -22.58 24.37 -21.80
C PHE A 127 -22.09 22.95 -21.46
N VAL A 128 -21.25 22.78 -20.44
CA VAL A 128 -20.77 21.46 -20.02
C VAL A 128 -21.61 21.00 -18.82
N GLU A 129 -22.40 19.96 -19.03
CA GLU A 129 -23.18 19.33 -17.96
C GLU A 129 -22.37 18.25 -17.22
N GLU A 130 -22.77 17.87 -16.00
CA GLU A 130 -22.08 16.86 -15.18
C GLU A 130 -21.88 15.50 -15.89
N GLN A 131 -22.79 15.16 -16.81
CA GLN A 131 -22.73 13.93 -17.61
C GLN A 131 -21.76 14.01 -18.80
N ASP A 132 -21.39 15.23 -19.21
CA ASP A 132 -20.56 15.47 -20.39
C ASP A 132 -19.07 15.60 -20.05
N PHE A 133 -18.66 15.36 -18.81
CA PHE A 133 -17.24 15.31 -18.47
C PHE A 133 -16.88 14.19 -17.50
N ASN A 134 -15.59 13.83 -17.52
CA ASN A 134 -15.01 12.87 -16.59
C ASN A 134 -13.62 13.34 -16.18
N ILE A 135 -13.35 13.35 -14.87
CA ILE A 135 -12.04 13.71 -14.31
C ILE A 135 -11.41 12.45 -13.73
N LYS A 136 -10.23 12.09 -14.25
CA LYS A 136 -9.40 11.04 -13.68
C LYS A 136 -8.12 11.65 -13.12
N THR A 137 -8.03 11.73 -11.81
CA THR A 137 -6.84 12.25 -11.10
C THR A 137 -6.09 11.12 -10.42
N TYR A 138 -4.78 11.10 -10.57
CA TYR A 138 -3.89 10.10 -9.95
C TYR A 138 -2.53 10.71 -9.61
N ILE A 139 -1.82 10.11 -8.66
CA ILE A 139 -0.45 10.50 -8.34
C ILE A 139 0.51 9.84 -9.33
N SER A 140 1.38 10.64 -9.95
CA SER A 140 2.48 10.18 -10.78
C SER A 140 3.76 10.89 -10.37
N LYS A 141 4.81 10.12 -10.04
CA LYS A 141 6.10 10.64 -9.57
C LYS A 141 5.97 11.69 -8.44
N GLY A 142 5.03 11.46 -7.51
CA GLY A 142 4.79 12.34 -6.35
C GLY A 142 4.02 13.63 -6.65
N ARG A 143 3.47 13.80 -7.85
CA ARG A 143 2.62 14.95 -8.23
C ARG A 143 1.24 14.47 -8.67
N PRO A 144 0.15 15.18 -8.33
CA PRO A 144 -1.18 14.87 -8.84
C PRO A 144 -1.26 15.27 -10.32
N ILE A 145 -1.54 14.29 -11.18
CA ILE A 145 -1.83 14.46 -12.60
C ILE A 145 -3.31 14.19 -12.82
N SER A 146 -3.97 15.04 -13.59
CA SER A 146 -5.38 14.83 -13.95
C SER A 146 -5.54 14.69 -15.45
N ARG A 147 -6.49 13.85 -15.86
CA ARG A 147 -7.01 13.81 -17.23
C ARG A 147 -8.46 14.23 -17.18
N LEU A 148 -8.78 15.28 -17.92
CA LEU A 148 -10.12 15.80 -18.07
C LEU A 148 -10.62 15.41 -19.46
N PHE A 149 -11.69 14.62 -19.50
CA PHE A 149 -12.37 14.25 -20.73
C PHE A 149 -13.66 15.04 -20.80
N ILE A 150 -13.90 15.76 -21.91
CA ILE A 150 -15.15 16.47 -22.17
C ILE A 150 -15.77 15.90 -23.45
N TYR A 151 -17.03 15.50 -23.38
CA TYR A 151 -17.78 14.81 -24.41
C TYR A 151 -18.85 15.72 -25.03
N ASN A 152 -19.38 15.30 -26.18
CA ASN A 152 -20.53 15.93 -26.85
C ASN A 152 -20.36 17.40 -27.22
N VAL A 153 -19.11 17.83 -27.45
CA VAL A 153 -18.78 19.23 -27.70
C VAL A 153 -18.95 19.59 -29.18
N ASN A 154 -19.50 20.77 -29.48
CA ASN A 154 -19.59 21.30 -30.83
C ASN A 154 -18.31 22.08 -31.23
N ASN A 155 -18.20 22.50 -32.50
CA ASN A 155 -16.99 23.18 -33.00
C ASN A 155 -16.73 24.55 -32.33
N GLU A 156 -17.76 25.29 -31.93
CA GLU A 156 -17.61 26.60 -31.30
C GLU A 156 -17.18 26.45 -29.84
N GLN A 157 -17.85 25.57 -29.11
CA GLN A 157 -17.51 25.17 -27.74
C GLN A 157 -16.10 24.56 -27.65
N GLN A 158 -15.67 23.75 -28.63
CA GLN A 158 -14.30 23.24 -28.66
C GLN A 158 -13.28 24.38 -28.78
N LYS A 159 -13.55 25.40 -29.60
CA LYS A 159 -12.66 26.56 -29.71
C LYS A 159 -12.61 27.32 -28.41
N GLU A 160 -13.74 27.49 -27.74
CA GLU A 160 -13.82 28.15 -26.43
C GLU A 160 -13.00 27.42 -25.36
N LEU A 161 -13.11 26.08 -25.28
CA LEU A 161 -12.32 25.26 -24.36
C LEU A 161 -10.82 25.37 -24.64
N LYS A 162 -10.41 25.32 -25.92
CA LYS A 162 -8.99 25.45 -26.31
C LYS A 162 -8.43 26.85 -26.03
N ASN A 163 -9.22 27.90 -26.20
CA ASN A 163 -8.80 29.27 -25.91
C ASN A 163 -8.56 29.50 -24.41
N ASN A 164 -9.18 28.69 -23.55
CA ASN A 164 -9.03 28.75 -22.10
C ASN A 164 -8.12 27.63 -21.54
N GLU A 165 -7.44 26.88 -22.41
CA GLU A 165 -6.57 25.77 -22.02
C GLU A 165 -5.41 26.23 -21.12
N ASP A 166 -4.91 27.45 -21.33
CA ASP A 166 -3.86 28.07 -20.51
C ASP A 166 -4.29 28.34 -19.05
N LEU A 167 -5.60 28.37 -18.78
CA LEU A 167 -6.16 28.54 -17.43
C LEU A 167 -6.33 27.22 -16.68
N LEU A 168 -6.07 26.08 -17.35
CA LEU A 168 -6.17 24.78 -16.70
C LEU A 168 -5.15 24.65 -15.56
N PRO A 169 -5.52 24.00 -14.45
CA PRO A 169 -4.57 23.74 -13.38
C PRO A 169 -3.37 22.89 -13.85
N ASP A 170 -2.14 23.30 -13.54
CA ASP A 170 -0.89 22.61 -13.93
C ASP A 170 -0.90 21.07 -13.91
N GLY A 171 -0.60 20.40 -15.03
CA GLY A 171 -0.59 18.93 -15.08
C GLY A 171 -1.98 18.30 -15.17
N VAL A 172 -2.97 19.07 -15.62
CA VAL A 172 -4.21 18.57 -16.20
C VAL A 172 -4.01 18.41 -17.70
N TYR A 173 -4.39 17.26 -18.25
CA TYR A 173 -4.44 17.02 -19.69
C TYR A 173 -5.90 17.05 -20.15
N LEU A 174 -6.23 17.90 -21.11
CA LEU A 174 -7.57 18.04 -21.66
C LEU A 174 -7.74 17.17 -22.90
N GLU A 175 -8.77 16.33 -22.92
CA GLU A 175 -9.19 15.52 -24.06
C GLU A 175 -10.64 15.85 -24.43
N ILE A 176 -10.86 16.35 -25.64
CA ILE A 176 -12.17 16.83 -26.12
C ILE A 176 -12.72 15.87 -27.19
N PHE A 177 -13.92 15.34 -26.97
CA PHE A 177 -14.63 14.47 -27.92
C PHE A 177 -15.82 15.19 -28.53
N MET A 178 -15.77 15.37 -29.85
CA MET A 178 -16.87 16.00 -30.58
C MET A 178 -18.11 15.10 -30.66
N LYS A 179 -19.28 15.74 -30.72
CA LYS A 179 -20.53 15.05 -31.07
C LYS A 179 -20.41 14.46 -32.47
N LYS A 180 -20.73 13.16 -32.65
CA LYS A 180 -20.91 12.59 -33.98
C LYS A 180 -22.11 13.29 -34.63
N LEU A 181 -21.87 13.99 -35.74
CA LEU A 181 -22.94 14.43 -36.62
C LEU A 181 -23.50 13.18 -37.30
N ASP A 182 -24.76 12.84 -37.04
CA ASP A 182 -25.48 11.80 -37.79
C ASP A 182 -25.74 12.30 -39.22
N SER A 183 -24.71 12.23 -40.07
CA SER A 183 -24.83 12.40 -41.51
C SER A 183 -24.79 11.03 -42.18
N ASP A 184 -25.93 10.33 -42.24
CA ASP A 184 -26.27 9.36 -43.29
C ASP A 184 -27.61 8.65 -42.99
N ASN A 185 -28.74 9.38 -43.06
CA ASN A 185 -30.04 8.71 -43.11
C ASN A 185 -31.17 9.50 -43.82
N ASN A 186 -30.83 10.35 -44.79
CA ASN A 186 -31.85 11.08 -45.59
C ASN A 186 -31.58 11.11 -47.09
N SER A 187 -30.81 10.16 -47.62
CA SER A 187 -30.61 10.00 -49.06
C SER A 187 -30.94 8.58 -49.50
N GLN A 188 -32.20 8.19 -49.33
CA GLN A 188 -32.91 7.18 -50.15
C GLN A 188 -34.41 7.23 -49.83
N VAL A 189 -35.09 8.20 -50.45
CA VAL A 189 -36.52 8.10 -50.82
C VAL A 189 -36.57 8.11 -52.35
#